data_AF-A0A1H8F867-F1
#
_entry.id   AF-A0A1H8F867-F1
#
_cell.length_a   1.000
_cell.length_b   1.000
_cell.length_c   1.000
_cell.angle_alpha   90.00
_cell.angle_beta   90.00
_cell.angle_gamma   90.00
#
_symmetry.space_group_name_H-M   'P 1'
#
loop_
_entity.id
_entity.type
_entity.pdbx_description
1 polymer ?
#
loop_
_entity_poly.entity_id
_entity_poly.type
_entity_poly.pdbx_seq_one_letter_code
_entity_poly.pdbx_strand_id
1 'polypeptide(L)'
;MNTSGSRFGKRLWRSVTAGCVLATAVGCDGGAEPQDVTPPQAVEQEAIVGSRYQAESWASGTTGVFNEGGGEGQSVAGFQVNEVIRYNSVNFSNANQIQIRLAAPYAGGKAELWADAVGSGTKLGTVSVDAATGGDWNAFATKTVSITPVSGTRALFFKGIATGGDWLFKLDWFELHGGGTTEPPPTTPAGTIPVVVTNKCPYNLNVTLTGVNSIALERDGAGNPIYRNLARGASYTYATPANYPSGRVSAYKVLPTPQSPRELEKAEFTLEKPSGGSQLIHYNLTYVDHVGLPMEISSAGSGSSCVAVRCNKSASAIESAIAGQCPDGLRYSMGGGTICLAPRSFCLDGEYASDPRRGDVCTRLDGEIARCASKYPGQCNPGTAKTAQAYACSPPFFDMSAKWCAALNRGTVDMPDSTDVSKYYNTGKPYNQYAKWVHQQCGAVYGFAYDDYPMAANQAGFFTCTGGQQMNVTFCPAG
;
A
#
# COMPACT_ATOMS: atom_id res chain seq x y z
N MET A 1 -0.04 -39.23 92.55
CA MET A 1 0.70 -37.96 92.53
C MET A 1 0.31 -37.20 91.27
N ASN A 2 -0.47 -36.15 91.49
CA ASN A 2 -0.93 -35.02 90.66
C ASN A 2 -1.24 -35.17 89.15
N THR A 3 -2.54 -35.03 88.90
CA THR A 3 -3.31 -34.67 87.70
C THR A 3 -3.25 -33.17 87.34
N SER A 4 -3.43 -32.80 86.06
CA SER A 4 -4.09 -31.58 85.49
C SER A 4 -3.68 -31.43 84.01
N GLY A 5 -4.49 -31.04 83.02
CA GLY A 5 -5.73 -30.26 83.01
C GLY A 5 -5.50 -28.87 82.38
N SER A 6 -6.11 -28.65 81.20
CA SER A 6 -6.40 -27.42 80.41
C SER A 6 -5.97 -26.00 80.88
N ARG A 7 -5.65 -25.09 79.93
CA ARG A 7 -6.46 -23.87 79.56
C ARG A 7 -5.69 -22.80 78.72
N PHE A 8 -6.43 -22.24 77.75
CA PHE A 8 -6.52 -20.86 77.23
C PHE A 8 -5.29 -20.03 76.79
N GLY A 9 -5.38 -19.46 75.57
CA GLY A 9 -4.66 -18.25 75.15
C GLY A 9 -5.09 -17.73 73.78
N LYS A 10 -5.76 -16.57 73.75
CA LYS A 10 -6.18 -15.79 72.55
C LYS A 10 -4.98 -15.13 71.82
N ARG A 11 -5.26 -14.61 70.60
CA ARG A 11 -4.55 -13.57 69.79
C ARG A 11 -3.72 -14.14 68.63
N LEU A 12 -3.59 -13.51 67.46
CA LEU A 12 -4.15 -12.30 66.83
C LEU A 12 -3.91 -12.49 65.32
N TRP A 13 -4.90 -12.24 64.46
CA TRP A 13 -4.66 -12.01 63.03
C TRP A 13 -4.06 -10.62 62.86
N ARG A 14 -2.94 -10.50 62.12
CA ARG A 14 -2.38 -9.23 61.65
C ARG A 14 -2.89 -8.96 60.24
N SER A 15 -3.78 -8.00 60.14
CA SER A 15 -4.12 -7.27 58.92
C SER A 15 -3.02 -6.26 58.62
N VAL A 16 -2.59 -6.14 57.36
CA VAL A 16 -1.72 -5.05 56.91
C VAL A 16 -2.61 -3.95 56.34
N THR A 17 -2.56 -2.80 57.00
CA THR A 17 -3.24 -1.55 56.65
C THR A 17 -2.43 -0.81 55.58
N ALA A 18 -3.06 -0.42 54.48
CA ALA A 18 -2.54 0.63 53.58
C ALA A 18 -3.28 1.94 53.93
N GLY A 19 -2.50 2.97 54.26
CA GLY A 19 -3.00 4.26 54.74
C GLY A 19 -3.53 5.16 53.62
N CYS A 20 -4.62 5.86 53.94
CA CYS A 20 -5.16 6.99 53.19
C CYS A 20 -4.19 8.18 53.20
N VAL A 21 -4.06 8.85 52.06
CA VAL A 21 -3.66 10.26 52.00
C VAL A 21 -4.79 11.02 51.30
N LEU A 22 -5.39 11.96 52.04
CA LEU A 22 -6.35 12.93 51.53
C LEU A 22 -5.65 13.92 50.59
N ALA A 23 -6.26 14.20 49.44
CA ALA A 23 -6.05 15.44 48.70
C ALA A 23 -7.41 16.10 48.45
N THR A 24 -7.53 17.31 48.94
CA THR A 24 -8.71 18.19 48.94
C THR A 24 -9.05 18.70 47.54
N ALA A 25 -10.33 18.75 47.23
CA ALA A 25 -10.89 19.45 46.07
C ALA A 25 -10.79 20.98 46.25
N VAL A 26 -10.39 21.69 45.20
CA VAL A 26 -10.64 23.12 44.99
C VAL A 26 -11.11 23.29 43.54
N GLY A 27 -12.22 24.02 43.39
CA GLY A 27 -12.95 24.20 42.14
C GLY A 27 -12.33 25.17 41.14
N CYS A 28 -12.96 25.19 39.97
CA CYS A 28 -12.65 25.91 38.74
C CYS A 28 -12.42 27.42 38.91
N ASP A 29 -11.49 27.98 38.13
CA ASP A 29 -11.75 29.23 37.40
C ASP A 29 -10.89 29.32 36.13
N GLY A 30 -11.47 29.93 35.10
CA GLY A 30 -10.99 29.88 33.73
C GLY A 30 -9.72 30.68 33.45
N GLY A 31 -8.79 30.06 32.73
CA GLY A 31 -7.71 30.73 32.03
C GLY A 31 -7.54 30.05 30.68
N ALA A 32 -7.99 30.71 29.61
CA ALA A 32 -7.70 30.27 28.25
C ALA A 32 -6.19 30.41 28.02
N GLU A 33 -5.53 29.28 27.79
CA GLU A 33 -4.12 29.26 27.36
C GLU A 33 -4.06 29.78 25.90
N PRO A 34 -3.11 30.68 25.55
CA PRO A 34 -3.03 31.19 24.19
C PRO A 34 -2.69 30.06 23.23
N GLN A 35 -3.65 29.73 22.36
CA GLN A 35 -3.40 28.88 21.19
C GLN A 35 -2.57 29.65 20.18
N ASP A 36 -1.24 29.56 20.30
CA ASP A 36 -0.34 29.90 19.19
C ASP A 36 -0.16 28.64 18.30
N VAL A 37 -1.26 28.22 17.68
CA VAL A 37 -1.24 27.28 16.56
C VAL A 37 -1.06 28.12 15.30
N THR A 38 0.18 28.46 14.99
CA THR A 38 0.51 28.73 13.60
C THR A 38 0.38 27.39 12.86
N PRO A 39 -0.56 27.25 11.90
CA PRO A 39 -0.63 26.04 11.07
C PRO A 39 0.74 25.86 10.41
N PRO A 40 1.33 24.65 10.39
CA PRO A 40 2.45 24.42 9.50
C PRO A 40 1.99 24.81 8.09
N GLN A 41 2.60 25.85 7.53
CA GLN A 41 2.29 26.30 6.19
C GLN A 41 2.44 25.10 5.26
N ALA A 42 1.40 24.82 4.47
CA ALA A 42 1.50 23.92 3.35
C ALA A 42 2.59 24.48 2.44
N VAL A 43 3.77 23.87 2.46
CA VAL A 43 4.75 24.08 1.41
C VAL A 43 4.20 23.32 0.22
N GLU A 44 3.78 24.04 -0.81
CA GLU A 44 3.42 23.47 -2.11
C GLU A 44 4.67 22.71 -2.61
N GLN A 45 4.65 21.38 -2.49
CA GLN A 45 5.77 20.54 -2.90
C GLN A 45 5.50 20.04 -4.32
N GLU A 46 6.37 20.43 -5.26
CA GLU A 46 6.27 20.04 -6.67
C GLU A 46 6.27 18.52 -6.84
N ALA A 47 5.21 17.98 -7.43
CA ALA A 47 5.04 16.54 -7.65
C ALA A 47 6.08 16.01 -8.65
N ILE A 48 6.61 14.81 -8.40
CA ILE A 48 7.42 14.07 -9.38
C ILE A 48 6.49 13.73 -10.55
N VAL A 49 6.90 14.09 -11.75
CA VAL A 49 6.23 13.83 -13.01
C VAL A 49 7.07 12.79 -13.75
N GLY A 50 6.82 11.52 -13.46
CA GLY A 50 7.55 10.36 -13.98
C GLY A 50 8.16 9.47 -12.89
N SER A 51 9.31 8.87 -13.17
CA SER A 51 10.08 8.02 -12.25
C SER A 51 11.45 8.64 -11.95
N ARG A 52 12.09 8.19 -10.86
CA ARG A 52 13.52 8.43 -10.62
C ARG A 52 14.35 7.67 -11.65
N TYR A 53 15.27 8.37 -12.30
CA TYR A 53 16.26 7.79 -13.20
C TYR A 53 17.59 7.68 -12.47
N GLN A 54 18.06 6.46 -12.29
CA GLN A 54 19.41 6.19 -11.81
C GLN A 54 20.41 6.62 -12.88
N ALA A 55 21.34 7.51 -12.54
CA ALA A 55 22.23 8.14 -13.51
C ALA A 55 23.14 7.10 -14.19
N GLU A 56 23.53 6.04 -13.47
CA GLU A 56 24.35 4.94 -13.96
C GLU A 56 23.68 4.13 -15.10
N SER A 57 22.39 4.35 -15.37
CA SER A 57 21.63 3.74 -16.46
C SER A 57 21.76 4.47 -17.81
N TRP A 58 22.76 5.34 -17.96
CA TRP A 58 23.03 6.06 -19.21
C TRP A 58 23.25 5.13 -20.40
N ALA A 59 22.76 5.55 -21.58
CA ALA A 59 22.77 4.76 -22.80
C ALA A 59 24.07 4.89 -23.59
N SER A 60 24.65 6.09 -23.61
CA SER A 60 25.95 6.36 -24.23
C SER A 60 26.61 7.58 -23.60
N GLY A 61 27.93 7.60 -23.60
CA GLY A 61 28.75 8.65 -23.03
C GLY A 61 29.99 8.86 -23.90
N THR A 62 30.61 10.03 -23.77
CA THR A 62 31.96 10.28 -24.30
C THR A 62 33.01 9.54 -23.45
N THR A 63 34.23 9.40 -23.98
CA THR A 63 35.25 8.43 -23.54
C THR A 63 35.71 8.59 -22.08
N GLY A 64 35.36 9.69 -21.40
CA GLY A 64 35.76 9.97 -20.01
C GLY A 64 34.73 9.55 -18.96
N VAL A 65 33.49 9.27 -19.34
CA VAL A 65 32.39 8.97 -18.40
C VAL A 65 32.35 7.48 -18.01
N PHE A 66 32.21 7.18 -16.73
CA PHE A 66 32.13 5.80 -16.22
C PHE A 66 31.26 5.68 -14.96
N ASN A 67 30.80 4.46 -14.67
CA ASN A 67 30.10 4.15 -13.42
C ASN A 67 31.10 3.82 -12.31
N GLU A 68 30.86 4.34 -11.12
CA GLU A 68 31.62 4.05 -9.92
C GLU A 68 30.69 3.97 -8.71
N GLY A 69 31.11 3.30 -7.63
CA GLY A 69 30.38 3.32 -6.36
C GLY A 69 30.22 4.75 -5.81
N GLY A 70 29.09 4.98 -5.15
CA GLY A 70 28.71 6.27 -4.57
C GLY A 70 27.20 6.51 -4.70
N GLY A 71 26.66 7.42 -3.88
CA GLY A 71 25.23 7.76 -3.92
C GLY A 71 24.37 6.68 -3.27
N GLU A 72 23.25 6.33 -3.92
CA GLU A 72 22.35 5.25 -3.50
C GLU A 72 22.80 3.86 -4.01
N GLY A 73 23.97 3.77 -4.65
CA GLY A 73 24.60 2.52 -5.09
C GLY A 73 25.78 2.79 -6.01
N GLN A 74 25.48 3.00 -7.29
CA GLN A 74 26.42 3.50 -8.28
C GLN A 74 26.06 4.92 -8.69
N SER A 75 27.04 5.64 -9.23
CA SER A 75 26.88 6.98 -9.77
C SER A 75 27.74 7.15 -11.00
N VAL A 76 27.40 8.11 -11.85
CA VAL A 76 28.20 8.47 -13.01
C VAL A 76 29.31 9.41 -12.57
N ALA A 77 30.55 8.98 -12.77
CA ALA A 77 31.78 9.71 -12.56
C ALA A 77 32.45 10.04 -13.91
N GLY A 78 33.57 10.76 -13.87
CA GLY A 78 34.28 11.08 -15.11
C GLY A 78 33.67 12.22 -15.92
N PHE A 79 32.66 12.92 -15.39
CA PHE A 79 31.97 13.96 -16.15
C PHE A 79 32.76 15.27 -16.16
N GLN A 80 33.27 15.62 -17.34
CA GLN A 80 34.16 16.76 -17.58
C GLN A 80 33.57 17.77 -18.57
N VAL A 81 34.27 18.88 -18.78
CA VAL A 81 33.93 19.84 -19.85
C VAL A 81 33.97 19.12 -21.20
N ASN A 82 32.98 19.42 -22.05
CA ASN A 82 32.75 18.77 -23.33
C ASN A 82 32.26 17.31 -23.30
N GLU A 83 32.22 16.66 -22.14
CA GLU A 83 31.62 15.34 -22.05
C GLU A 83 30.11 15.41 -22.24
N VAL A 84 29.54 14.34 -22.80
CA VAL A 84 28.10 14.19 -23.03
C VAL A 84 27.64 12.87 -22.43
N ILE A 85 26.58 12.92 -21.63
CA ILE A 85 25.87 11.74 -21.13
C ILE A 85 24.49 11.73 -21.76
N ARG A 86 24.09 10.60 -22.35
CA ARG A 86 22.79 10.42 -22.99
C ARG A 86 21.93 9.39 -22.25
N TYR A 87 20.67 9.73 -22.06
CA TYR A 87 19.60 8.82 -21.65
C TYR A 87 18.60 8.72 -22.79
N ASN A 88 18.27 7.51 -23.26
CA ASN A 88 17.48 7.32 -24.48
C ASN A 88 15.99 7.68 -24.32
N SER A 89 15.44 7.51 -23.12
CA SER A 89 14.00 7.50 -22.89
C SER A 89 13.67 8.13 -21.54
N VAL A 90 13.54 9.45 -21.54
CA VAL A 90 13.11 10.25 -20.38
C VAL A 90 11.75 10.87 -20.69
N ASN A 91 10.79 10.67 -19.79
CA ASN A 91 9.46 11.26 -19.93
C ASN A 91 9.44 12.70 -19.41
N PHE A 92 9.17 13.65 -20.31
CA PHE A 92 9.07 15.07 -19.97
C PHE A 92 7.61 15.56 -19.89
N SER A 93 6.63 14.68 -20.09
CA SER A 93 5.21 15.06 -20.16
C SER A 93 4.78 15.78 -18.88
N ASN A 94 4.44 17.07 -18.99
CA ASN A 94 4.08 17.95 -17.86
C ASN A 94 5.22 18.34 -16.92
N ALA A 95 6.48 18.09 -17.30
CA ALA A 95 7.63 18.49 -16.52
C ALA A 95 8.01 19.96 -16.79
N ASN A 96 8.18 20.74 -15.73
CA ASN A 96 8.71 22.11 -15.74
C ASN A 96 9.98 22.26 -14.89
N GLN A 97 10.39 21.18 -14.20
CA GLN A 97 11.56 21.14 -13.35
C GLN A 97 12.24 19.77 -13.45
N ILE A 98 13.54 19.74 -13.19
CA ILE A 98 14.32 18.53 -12.95
C ILE A 98 15.11 18.67 -11.65
N GLN A 99 15.01 17.68 -10.79
CA GLN A 99 15.86 17.51 -9.62
C GLN A 99 16.98 16.55 -9.98
N ILE A 100 18.21 16.91 -9.61
CA ILE A 100 19.42 16.15 -9.94
C ILE A 100 20.20 15.98 -8.65
N ARG A 101 20.41 14.74 -8.22
CA ARG A 101 21.30 14.43 -7.10
C ARG A 101 22.71 14.26 -7.61
N LEU A 102 23.59 15.14 -7.14
CA LEU A 102 24.96 15.24 -7.63
C LEU A 102 25.96 15.48 -6.48
N ALA A 103 27.22 15.13 -6.69
CA ALA A 103 28.30 15.38 -5.76
C ALA A 103 29.48 16.10 -6.43
N ALA A 104 30.02 17.11 -5.78
CA ALA A 104 31.19 17.85 -6.21
C ALA A 104 31.93 18.44 -5.00
N PRO A 105 33.21 18.12 -4.78
CA PRO A 105 34.00 18.69 -3.70
C PRO A 105 34.39 20.17 -3.94
N TYR A 106 34.08 20.70 -5.12
CA TYR A 106 34.38 22.08 -5.52
C TYR A 106 33.18 22.73 -6.19
N ALA A 107 33.15 24.06 -6.18
CA ALA A 107 32.20 24.86 -6.95
C ALA A 107 32.65 25.00 -8.41
N GLY A 108 31.73 25.45 -9.28
CA GLY A 108 32.02 25.85 -10.67
C GLY A 108 31.57 24.85 -11.74
N GLY A 109 31.22 23.62 -11.36
CA GLY A 109 30.70 22.60 -12.29
C GLY A 109 29.39 23.03 -12.96
N LYS A 110 29.29 22.88 -14.29
CA LYS A 110 28.11 23.25 -15.08
C LYS A 110 27.83 22.27 -16.20
N ALA A 111 26.56 21.96 -16.40
CA ALA A 111 26.12 21.24 -17.58
C ALA A 111 24.82 21.81 -18.15
N GLU A 112 24.73 21.80 -19.48
CA GLU A 112 23.48 22.05 -20.18
C GLU A 112 22.67 20.76 -20.26
N LEU A 113 21.35 20.92 -20.13
CA LEU A 113 20.38 19.87 -20.33
C LEU A 113 19.75 20.05 -21.70
N TRP A 114 19.74 19.00 -22.51
CA TRP A 114 19.18 19.03 -23.87
C TRP A 114 18.21 17.88 -24.10
N ALA A 115 17.12 18.15 -24.80
CA ALA A 115 16.24 17.12 -25.36
C ALA A 115 16.63 16.81 -26.80
N ASP A 116 16.55 15.53 -27.17
CA ASP A 116 16.71 14.96 -28.51
C ASP A 116 18.14 14.99 -29.10
N ALA A 117 18.84 16.13 -29.02
CA ALA A 117 20.24 16.25 -29.43
C ALA A 117 20.92 17.48 -28.81
N VAL A 118 22.21 17.38 -28.51
CA VAL A 118 23.03 18.53 -28.07
C VAL A 118 23.26 19.47 -29.26
N GLY A 119 22.92 20.76 -29.09
CA GLY A 119 23.17 21.81 -30.08
C GLY A 119 22.11 21.95 -31.19
N SER A 120 21.49 20.85 -31.63
CA SER A 120 20.40 20.87 -32.63
C SER A 120 19.02 20.55 -32.05
N GLY A 121 18.94 19.98 -30.85
CA GLY A 121 17.69 19.74 -30.13
C GLY A 121 17.26 20.92 -29.26
N THR A 122 16.31 20.69 -28.35
CA THR A 122 15.81 21.75 -27.45
C THR A 122 16.69 21.84 -26.21
N LYS A 123 17.31 22.99 -25.96
CA LYS A 123 17.97 23.26 -24.68
C LYS A 123 16.91 23.42 -23.58
N LEU A 124 16.96 22.53 -22.60
CA LEU A 124 16.01 22.47 -21.50
C LEU A 124 16.40 23.44 -20.39
N GLY A 125 17.68 23.49 -20.02
CA GLY A 125 18.16 24.33 -18.92
C GLY A 125 19.64 24.13 -18.67
N THR A 126 20.11 24.66 -17.54
CA THR A 126 21.51 24.53 -17.11
C THR A 126 21.55 24.17 -15.63
N VAL A 127 22.22 23.08 -15.27
CA VAL A 127 22.57 22.78 -13.89
C VAL A 127 23.89 23.46 -13.54
N SER A 128 23.93 24.16 -12.40
CA SER A 128 25.13 24.84 -11.88
C SER A 128 25.42 24.40 -10.44
N VAL A 129 26.69 24.12 -10.17
CA VAL A 129 27.21 23.79 -8.84
C VAL A 129 27.91 25.02 -8.28
N ASP A 130 27.14 25.96 -7.72
CA ASP A 130 27.68 27.24 -7.24
C ASP A 130 28.50 27.13 -5.95
N ALA A 131 28.33 26.03 -5.21
CA ALA A 131 29.09 25.68 -4.02
C ALA A 131 29.34 24.17 -4.00
N ALA A 132 30.45 23.75 -3.39
CA ALA A 132 30.74 22.34 -3.14
C ALA A 132 29.57 21.68 -2.38
N THR A 133 29.26 20.44 -2.71
CA THR A 133 28.21 19.66 -2.03
C THR A 133 28.73 18.98 -0.76
N GLY A 134 30.05 18.91 -0.58
CA GLY A 134 30.74 18.48 0.64
C GLY A 134 32.25 18.39 0.43
N GLY A 135 32.95 17.64 1.29
CA GLY A 135 34.42 17.55 1.28
C GLY A 135 35.02 16.56 0.29
N ASP A 136 34.20 15.71 -0.33
CA ASP A 136 34.63 14.67 -1.26
C ASP A 136 33.61 14.43 -2.39
N TRP A 137 33.94 13.51 -3.30
CA TRP A 137 33.12 13.14 -4.45
C TRP A 137 31.88 12.28 -4.11
N ASN A 138 31.67 11.92 -2.85
CA ASN A 138 30.53 11.12 -2.38
C ASN A 138 29.61 11.86 -1.41
N ALA A 139 29.83 13.16 -1.20
CA ALA A 139 28.90 14.04 -0.51
C ALA A 139 27.82 14.56 -1.48
N PHE A 140 26.72 13.82 -1.64
CA PHE A 140 25.66 14.16 -2.60
C PHE A 140 24.67 15.19 -2.06
N ALA A 141 24.26 16.12 -2.92
CA ALA A 141 23.18 17.06 -2.68
C ALA A 141 22.22 17.11 -3.87
N THR A 142 20.95 17.40 -3.62
CA THR A 142 19.95 17.57 -4.69
C THR A 142 19.92 19.01 -5.15
N LYS A 143 20.03 19.21 -6.47
CA LYS A 143 19.89 20.49 -7.14
C LYS A 143 18.64 20.49 -7.99
N THR A 144 17.91 21.59 -7.89
CA THR A 144 16.64 21.77 -8.59
C THR A 144 16.82 22.78 -9.71
N VAL A 145 16.44 22.40 -10.93
CA VAL A 145 16.60 23.21 -12.14
C VAL A 145 15.27 23.35 -12.84
N SER A 146 14.79 24.57 -13.03
CA SER A 146 13.65 24.82 -13.92
C SER A 146 14.05 24.48 -15.36
N ILE A 147 13.19 23.77 -16.08
CA ILE A 147 13.42 23.38 -17.47
C ILE A 147 12.39 23.99 -18.41
N THR A 148 12.82 24.26 -19.64
CA THR A 148 11.93 24.57 -20.75
C THR A 148 11.01 23.36 -20.97
N PRO A 149 9.68 23.50 -20.84
CA PRO A 149 8.77 22.39 -20.99
C PRO A 149 8.86 21.79 -22.39
N VAL A 150 9.03 20.46 -22.45
CA VAL A 150 8.88 19.66 -23.65
C VAL A 150 7.96 18.49 -23.32
N SER A 151 7.26 17.93 -24.31
CA SER A 151 6.29 16.86 -24.07
C SER A 151 6.76 15.52 -24.61
N GLY A 152 6.21 14.43 -24.04
CA GLY A 152 6.46 13.07 -24.45
C GLY A 152 7.79 12.49 -23.93
N THR A 153 8.06 11.26 -24.35
CA THR A 153 9.31 10.56 -24.06
C THR A 153 10.38 10.97 -25.08
N ARG A 154 11.51 11.48 -24.59
CA ARG A 154 12.61 12.02 -25.41
C ARG A 154 13.95 11.57 -24.89
N ALA A 155 14.99 11.70 -25.70
CA ALA A 155 16.36 11.53 -25.20
C ALA A 155 16.77 12.75 -24.37
N LEU A 156 17.33 12.54 -23.18
CA LEU A 156 17.94 13.59 -22.35
C LEU A 156 19.47 13.53 -22.49
N PHE A 157 20.09 14.69 -22.63
CA PHE A 157 21.53 14.83 -22.65
C PHE A 157 21.99 15.80 -21.56
N PHE A 158 23.05 15.43 -20.85
CA PHE A 158 23.86 16.33 -20.04
C PHE A 158 25.13 16.66 -20.84
N LYS A 159 25.37 17.93 -21.13
CA LYS A 159 26.59 18.41 -21.79
C LYS A 159 27.41 19.27 -20.84
N GLY A 160 28.61 18.84 -20.49
CA GLY A 160 29.52 19.63 -19.64
C GLY A 160 30.00 20.89 -20.34
N ILE A 161 29.87 22.06 -19.69
CA ILE A 161 30.17 23.38 -20.30
C ILE A 161 30.96 24.37 -19.41
N ALA A 162 31.42 23.98 -18.22
CA ALA A 162 32.11 24.92 -17.33
C ALA A 162 33.42 25.49 -17.93
N THR A 163 33.80 26.70 -17.51
CA THR A 163 35.01 27.42 -17.95
C THR A 163 36.15 27.40 -16.92
N GLY A 164 36.23 26.34 -16.09
CA GLY A 164 37.32 26.16 -15.13
C GLY A 164 37.19 24.87 -14.32
N GLY A 165 38.25 24.06 -14.32
CA GLY A 165 38.32 22.73 -13.70
C GLY A 165 37.99 21.58 -14.66
N ASP A 166 38.77 20.51 -14.61
CA ASP A 166 38.58 19.34 -15.49
C ASP A 166 37.39 18.48 -15.06
N TRP A 167 37.00 18.49 -13.77
CA TRP A 167 35.98 17.59 -13.20
C TRP A 167 34.77 18.38 -12.70
N LEU A 168 33.58 18.07 -13.22
CA LEU A 168 32.39 18.87 -12.97
C LEU A 168 31.61 18.41 -11.72
N PHE A 169 31.10 17.18 -11.74
CA PHE A 169 30.35 16.55 -10.65
C PHE A 169 30.08 15.07 -10.95
N LYS A 170 29.82 14.27 -9.91
CA LYS A 170 29.20 12.94 -10.03
C LYS A 170 27.69 13.06 -10.05
N LEU A 171 27.00 12.21 -10.82
CA LEU A 171 25.54 12.14 -10.88
C LEU A 171 25.05 10.83 -10.26
N ASP A 172 24.14 10.90 -9.30
CA ASP A 172 23.51 9.74 -8.64
C ASP A 172 22.19 9.42 -9.32
N TRP A 173 21.23 10.35 -9.27
CA TRP A 173 19.94 10.20 -9.96
C TRP A 173 19.38 11.54 -10.40
N PHE A 174 18.36 11.51 -11.25
CA PHE A 174 17.52 12.67 -11.54
C PHE A 174 16.02 12.32 -11.60
N GLU A 175 15.18 13.30 -11.30
CA GLU A 175 13.71 13.22 -11.30
C GLU A 175 13.13 14.42 -12.04
N LEU A 176 12.11 14.20 -12.86
CA LEU A 176 11.37 15.27 -13.52
C LEU A 176 10.18 15.63 -12.62
N HIS A 177 9.87 16.92 -12.50
CA HIS A 177 8.77 17.44 -11.69
C HIS A 177 7.92 18.41 -12.50
N GLY A 178 6.65 18.55 -12.12
CA GLY A 178 5.78 19.56 -12.71
C GLY A 178 4.32 19.52 -12.24
N GLY A 179 3.52 20.42 -12.83
CA GLY A 179 2.14 20.68 -12.44
C GLY A 179 1.13 20.02 -13.39
N GLY A 180 0.56 18.88 -12.99
CA GLY A 180 -0.77 18.44 -13.43
C GLY A 180 -0.90 17.56 -14.69
N THR A 181 -1.00 16.25 -14.44
CA THR A 181 -1.81 15.18 -15.09
C THR A 181 -1.58 14.68 -16.54
N THR A 182 -1.52 13.34 -16.59
CA THR A 182 -1.58 12.35 -17.68
C THR A 182 -0.26 11.95 -18.34
N GLU A 183 0.26 10.78 -17.95
CA GLU A 183 1.53 10.18 -18.35
C GLU A 183 1.32 8.84 -19.10
N PRO A 184 2.02 8.56 -20.23
CA PRO A 184 2.30 7.21 -20.75
C PRO A 184 3.57 6.60 -20.09
N PRO A 185 3.81 5.28 -20.14
CA PRO A 185 4.44 4.51 -19.06
C PRO A 185 5.94 4.76 -18.84
N PRO A 186 6.43 4.70 -17.58
CA PRO A 186 7.85 4.83 -17.24
C PRO A 186 8.66 3.59 -17.62
N THR A 187 9.89 3.79 -18.11
CA THR A 187 10.88 2.72 -18.26
C THR A 187 11.37 2.28 -16.88
N THR A 188 11.05 1.05 -16.52
CA THR A 188 11.36 0.37 -15.25
C THR A 188 12.87 0.32 -14.97
N PRO A 189 13.36 0.77 -13.79
CA PRO A 189 14.74 0.51 -13.37
C PRO A 189 15.07 -1.00 -13.44
N ALA A 190 16.27 -1.35 -13.93
CA ALA A 190 16.66 -2.75 -14.10
C ALA A 190 16.49 -3.55 -12.78
N GLY A 191 15.89 -4.73 -12.86
CA GLY A 191 15.63 -5.59 -11.70
C GLY A 191 14.42 -5.21 -10.85
N THR A 192 13.67 -4.17 -11.25
CA THR A 192 12.42 -3.80 -10.60
C THR A 192 11.20 -4.18 -11.45
N ILE A 193 10.03 -4.22 -10.82
CA ILE A 193 8.72 -4.32 -11.43
C ILE A 193 7.95 -3.06 -11.04
N PRO A 194 7.40 -2.29 -12.00
CA PRO A 194 6.60 -1.11 -11.68
C PRO A 194 5.27 -1.56 -11.09
N VAL A 195 4.91 -0.97 -9.95
CA VAL A 195 3.55 -0.98 -9.42
C VAL A 195 3.00 0.42 -9.57
N VAL A 196 2.17 0.62 -10.59
CA VAL A 196 1.53 1.91 -10.90
C VAL A 196 0.26 2.02 -10.09
N VAL A 197 0.17 3.03 -9.23
CA VAL A 197 -1.00 3.32 -8.40
C VAL A 197 -1.69 4.54 -8.95
N THR A 198 -2.95 4.40 -9.36
CA THR A 198 -3.76 5.48 -9.93
C THR A 198 -4.93 5.80 -9.02
N ASN A 199 -5.14 7.08 -8.72
CA ASN A 199 -6.34 7.55 -8.04
C ASN A 199 -7.34 8.11 -9.06
N LYS A 200 -8.53 7.52 -9.19
CA LYS A 200 -9.64 8.07 -9.98
C LYS A 200 -10.79 8.60 -9.14
N CYS A 201 -10.70 8.47 -7.82
CA CYS A 201 -11.74 8.91 -6.88
C CYS A 201 -11.96 10.43 -6.97
N PRO A 202 -13.13 10.95 -6.54
CA PRO A 202 -13.43 12.38 -6.59
C PRO A 202 -12.67 13.23 -5.56
N TYR A 203 -11.76 12.64 -4.80
CA TYR A 203 -10.95 13.25 -3.74
C TYR A 203 -9.52 12.71 -3.79
N ASN A 204 -8.60 13.44 -3.17
CA ASN A 204 -7.21 13.01 -3.07
C ASN A 204 -7.10 11.76 -2.18
N LEU A 205 -6.13 10.89 -2.52
CA LEU A 205 -5.75 9.74 -1.72
C LEU A 205 -4.28 9.84 -1.35
N ASN A 206 -3.97 9.57 -0.10
CA ASN A 206 -2.62 9.28 0.35
C ASN A 206 -2.40 7.78 0.19
N VAL A 207 -1.40 7.37 -0.59
CA VAL A 207 -1.09 5.97 -0.83
C VAL A 207 0.31 5.61 -0.35
N THR A 208 0.47 4.38 0.13
CA THR A 208 1.77 3.82 0.49
C THR A 208 1.84 2.36 0.07
N LEU A 209 3.04 1.89 -0.28
CA LEU A 209 3.28 0.50 -0.62
C LEU A 209 4.13 -0.14 0.48
N THR A 210 3.63 -1.23 1.04
CA THR A 210 4.27 -2.01 2.10
C THR A 210 4.46 -3.47 1.69
N GLY A 211 5.37 -4.18 2.36
CA GLY A 211 5.65 -5.60 2.14
C GLY A 211 5.47 -6.41 3.42
N VAL A 212 6.27 -7.47 3.56
CA VAL A 212 6.32 -8.32 4.76
C VAL A 212 6.46 -7.46 6.03
N ASN A 213 5.73 -7.84 7.08
CA ASN A 213 5.65 -7.13 8.36
C ASN A 213 5.20 -5.66 8.24
N SER A 214 4.46 -5.33 7.18
CA SER A 214 3.98 -3.97 6.89
C SER A 214 5.10 -2.95 6.76
N ILE A 215 6.28 -3.40 6.32
CA ILE A 215 7.44 -2.52 6.09
C ILE A 215 7.19 -1.73 4.80
N ALA A 216 7.13 -0.40 4.91
CA ALA A 216 7.03 0.50 3.75
C ALA A 216 8.26 0.36 2.83
N LEU A 217 8.00 0.31 1.51
CA LEU A 217 9.02 0.29 0.48
C LEU A 217 9.81 1.60 0.46
N GLU A 218 9.10 2.73 0.49
CA GLU A 218 9.68 4.06 0.47
C GLU A 218 9.60 4.68 1.86
N ARG A 219 10.73 5.21 2.34
CA ARG A 219 10.86 5.79 3.68
C ARG A 219 11.64 7.11 3.61
N ASP A 220 11.32 8.02 4.52
CA ASP A 220 12.07 9.26 4.68
C ASP A 220 13.43 9.01 5.37
N GLY A 221 14.24 10.06 5.55
CA GLY A 221 15.53 9.97 6.22
C GLY A 221 15.47 9.58 7.70
N ALA A 222 14.28 9.63 8.31
CA ALA A 222 14.02 9.17 9.68
C ALA A 222 13.44 7.74 9.72
N GLY A 223 13.24 7.11 8.56
CA GLY A 223 12.69 5.75 8.43
C GLY A 223 11.16 5.68 8.47
N ASN A 224 10.45 6.81 8.48
CA ASN A 224 8.99 6.83 8.45
C ASN A 224 8.47 6.47 7.05
N PRO A 225 7.30 5.81 6.94
CA PRO A 225 6.67 5.57 5.65
C PRO A 225 6.41 6.87 4.89
N ILE A 226 6.75 6.89 3.60
CA ILE A 226 6.34 7.97 2.71
C ILE A 226 4.94 7.67 2.18
N TYR A 227 4.06 8.67 2.30
CA TYR A 227 2.72 8.66 1.70
C TYR A 227 2.71 9.57 0.48
N ARG A 228 2.28 9.04 -0.66
CA ARG A 228 2.14 9.78 -1.91
C ARG A 228 0.73 10.32 -2.00
N ASN A 229 0.58 11.65 -2.03
CA ASN A 229 -0.72 12.28 -2.23
C ASN A 229 -1.06 12.29 -3.73
N LEU A 230 -2.08 11.54 -4.13
CA LEU A 230 -2.55 11.45 -5.49
C LEU A 230 -3.84 12.25 -5.63
N ALA A 231 -3.80 13.33 -6.41
CA ALA A 231 -5.01 14.01 -6.86
C ALA A 231 -5.84 13.10 -7.79
N ARG A 232 -7.09 13.48 -8.07
CA ARG A 232 -7.92 12.78 -9.04
C ARG A 232 -7.23 12.72 -10.41
N GLY A 233 -7.16 11.52 -10.98
CA GLY A 233 -6.48 11.22 -12.24
C GLY A 233 -4.96 11.09 -12.13
N ALA A 234 -4.36 11.41 -10.98
CA ALA A 234 -2.93 11.28 -10.77
C ALA A 234 -2.54 9.80 -10.57
N SER A 235 -1.30 9.49 -10.95
CA SER A 235 -0.69 8.19 -10.72
C SER A 235 0.69 8.35 -10.11
N TYR A 236 1.15 7.31 -9.41
CA TYR A 236 2.51 7.19 -8.93
C TYR A 236 3.03 5.78 -9.17
N THR A 237 4.29 5.65 -9.57
CA THR A 237 4.90 4.36 -9.87
C THR A 237 5.91 4.00 -8.80
N TYR A 238 5.65 2.91 -8.08
CA TYR A 238 6.63 2.30 -7.20
C TYR A 238 7.56 1.37 -8.00
N ALA A 239 8.87 1.53 -7.84
CA ALA A 239 9.86 0.61 -8.38
C ALA A 239 10.09 -0.53 -7.37
N THR A 240 9.28 -1.58 -7.45
CA THR A 240 9.37 -2.72 -6.51
C THR A 240 10.44 -3.71 -6.94
N PRO A 241 11.13 -4.41 -6.02
CA PRO A 241 12.02 -5.51 -6.40
C PRO A 241 11.28 -6.64 -7.13
N ALA A 242 11.97 -7.35 -8.03
CA ALA A 242 11.41 -8.50 -8.76
C ALA A 242 10.84 -9.61 -7.85
N ASN A 243 11.36 -9.74 -6.62
CA ASN A 243 10.78 -10.55 -5.57
C ASN A 243 10.25 -9.63 -4.46
N TYR A 244 8.94 -9.58 -4.29
CA TYR A 244 8.29 -8.74 -3.29
C TYR A 244 7.08 -9.48 -2.67
N PRO A 245 7.32 -10.24 -1.58
CA PRO A 245 6.26 -10.98 -0.91
C PRO A 245 5.38 -10.07 -0.05
N SER A 246 4.09 -10.42 0.06
CA SER A 246 3.11 -9.71 0.89
C SER A 246 2.97 -8.21 0.54
N GLY A 247 3.03 -7.88 -0.74
CA GLY A 247 2.88 -6.51 -1.22
C GLY A 247 1.47 -5.99 -0.94
N ARG A 248 1.38 -4.79 -0.38
CA ARG A 248 0.12 -4.08 -0.12
C ARG A 248 0.22 -2.64 -0.54
N VAL A 249 -0.69 -2.19 -1.40
CA VAL A 249 -0.92 -0.76 -1.65
C VAL A 249 -2.10 -0.34 -0.79
N SER A 250 -1.86 0.47 0.22
CA SER A 250 -2.91 1.01 1.11
C SER A 250 -3.26 2.43 0.71
N ALA A 251 -4.55 2.76 0.73
CA ALA A 251 -5.07 4.10 0.44
C ALA A 251 -5.79 4.72 1.64
N TYR A 252 -5.64 6.03 1.79
CA TYR A 252 -6.25 6.80 2.86
C TYR A 252 -6.75 8.16 2.32
N LYS A 253 -7.94 8.60 2.72
CA LYS A 253 -8.40 10.00 2.51
C LYS A 253 -7.60 10.97 3.40
N VAL A 254 -7.34 10.58 4.65
CA VAL A 254 -6.53 11.34 5.62
C VAL A 254 -5.35 10.50 6.07
N LEU A 255 -4.21 11.13 6.34
CA LEU A 255 -3.02 10.39 6.78
C LEU A 255 -3.32 9.58 8.07
N PRO A 256 -2.81 8.34 8.17
CA PRO A 256 -3.03 7.52 9.34
C PRO A 256 -2.39 8.13 10.59
N THR A 257 -3.04 7.97 11.72
CA THR A 257 -2.54 8.36 13.04
C THR A 257 -2.52 7.14 13.96
N PRO A 258 -1.82 7.19 15.11
CA PRO A 258 -1.90 6.11 16.10
C PRO A 258 -3.35 5.77 16.52
N GLN A 259 -4.26 6.75 16.51
CA GLN A 259 -5.66 6.58 16.86
C GLN A 259 -6.53 6.10 15.69
N SER A 260 -6.09 6.31 14.44
CA SER A 260 -6.77 5.86 13.23
C SER A 260 -5.74 5.31 12.22
N PRO A 261 -5.16 4.13 12.50
CA PRO A 261 -4.04 3.62 11.70
C PRO A 261 -4.49 2.86 10.45
N ARG A 262 -5.76 2.44 10.41
CA ARG A 262 -6.30 1.55 9.38
C ARG A 262 -6.57 2.30 8.08
N GLU A 263 -6.19 1.68 6.97
CA GLU A 263 -6.46 2.11 5.62
C GLU A 263 -7.96 2.25 5.33
N LEU A 264 -8.28 3.11 4.38
CA LEU A 264 -9.63 3.15 3.81
C LEU A 264 -9.84 1.97 2.86
N GLU A 265 -8.78 1.55 2.16
CA GLU A 265 -8.80 0.38 1.31
C GLU A 265 -7.37 -0.13 1.02
N LYS A 266 -7.22 -1.42 0.68
CA LYS A 266 -5.94 -2.00 0.25
C LYS A 266 -6.03 -2.95 -0.94
N ALA A 267 -5.03 -2.89 -1.81
CA ALA A 267 -4.75 -3.94 -2.80
C ALA A 267 -3.65 -4.86 -2.29
N GLU A 268 -3.77 -6.18 -2.52
CA GLU A 268 -2.78 -7.19 -2.12
C GLU A 268 -2.21 -7.92 -3.34
N PHE A 269 -0.90 -8.19 -3.31
CA PHE A 269 -0.19 -8.90 -4.37
C PHE A 269 1.11 -9.53 -3.87
N THR A 270 1.66 -10.43 -4.68
CA THR A 270 3.00 -10.99 -4.51
C THR A 270 3.73 -10.95 -5.85
N LEU A 271 4.95 -10.44 -5.83
CA LEU A 271 5.87 -10.50 -6.98
C LEU A 271 6.88 -11.61 -6.74
N GLU A 272 6.99 -12.52 -7.69
CA GLU A 272 7.92 -13.64 -7.61
C GLU A 272 8.71 -13.78 -8.91
N LYS A 273 10.02 -13.92 -8.79
CA LYS A 273 10.94 -14.21 -9.89
C LYS A 273 11.63 -15.55 -9.60
N PRO A 274 11.05 -16.68 -10.06
CA PRO A 274 11.67 -17.99 -9.92
C PRO A 274 13.04 -18.03 -10.61
N SER A 275 13.98 -18.81 -10.06
CA SER A 275 15.30 -19.00 -10.70
C SER A 275 15.14 -19.61 -12.09
N GLY A 276 15.68 -18.94 -13.11
CA GLY A 276 15.52 -19.34 -14.52
C GLY A 276 14.09 -19.19 -15.09
N GLY A 277 13.15 -18.64 -14.32
CA GLY A 277 11.75 -18.47 -14.72
C GLY A 277 11.40 -17.05 -15.20
N SER A 278 10.23 -16.92 -15.82
CA SER A 278 9.61 -15.63 -16.11
C SER A 278 9.11 -14.97 -14.80
N GLN A 279 9.00 -13.64 -14.78
CA GLN A 279 8.39 -12.93 -13.64
C GLN A 279 6.93 -13.38 -13.46
N LEU A 280 6.52 -13.62 -12.23
CA LEU A 280 5.15 -13.90 -11.82
C LEU A 280 4.62 -12.72 -11.00
N ILE A 281 3.38 -12.33 -11.27
CA ILE A 281 2.62 -11.35 -10.48
C ILE A 281 1.35 -12.06 -10.03
N HIS A 282 1.25 -12.36 -8.74
CA HIS A 282 0.06 -12.92 -8.10
C HIS A 282 -0.73 -11.78 -7.49
N TYR A 283 -2.03 -11.71 -7.77
CA TYR A 283 -2.87 -10.63 -7.27
C TYR A 283 -4.32 -11.07 -7.17
N ASN A 284 -5.02 -10.39 -6.28
CA ASN A 284 -6.45 -10.55 -6.09
C ASN A 284 -7.05 -9.25 -5.60
N LEU A 285 -8.30 -9.01 -5.98
CA LEU A 285 -9.07 -7.94 -5.38
C LEU A 285 -9.70 -8.48 -4.10
N THR A 286 -9.25 -7.97 -2.95
CA THR A 286 -9.68 -8.43 -1.62
C THR A 286 -10.60 -7.43 -0.95
N TYR A 287 -11.69 -7.93 -0.41
CA TYR A 287 -12.58 -7.26 0.53
C TYR A 287 -12.82 -8.13 1.76
N VAL A 288 -11.86 -9.00 2.11
CA VAL A 288 -11.95 -9.92 3.24
C VAL A 288 -12.09 -9.18 4.58
N ASP A 289 -11.51 -7.98 4.68
CA ASP A 289 -11.48 -7.21 5.92
C ASP A 289 -12.56 -6.12 5.96
N HIS A 290 -12.79 -5.43 4.85
CA HIS A 290 -13.81 -4.39 4.66
C HIS A 290 -13.94 -4.02 3.18
N VAL A 291 -14.97 -3.25 2.84
CA VAL A 291 -15.07 -2.46 1.60
C VAL A 291 -15.07 -0.98 1.98
N GLY A 292 -14.10 -0.23 1.48
CA GLY A 292 -14.08 1.22 1.58
C GLY A 292 -14.03 1.92 0.23
N LEU A 293 -13.35 1.35 -0.77
CA LEU A 293 -13.28 1.89 -2.13
C LEU A 293 -13.48 0.79 -3.19
N PRO A 294 -14.15 1.09 -4.32
CA PRO A 294 -14.04 0.24 -5.49
C PRO A 294 -12.61 0.27 -6.03
N MET A 295 -12.07 -0.88 -6.42
CA MET A 295 -10.71 -0.99 -6.95
C MET A 295 -10.66 -1.76 -8.25
N GLU A 296 -9.55 -1.59 -8.97
CA GLU A 296 -9.12 -2.48 -10.03
C GLU A 296 -7.65 -2.83 -9.85
N ILE A 297 -7.32 -4.11 -10.08
CA ILE A 297 -5.96 -4.56 -10.23
C ILE A 297 -5.82 -5.15 -11.63
N SER A 298 -4.82 -4.72 -12.37
CA SER A 298 -4.44 -5.31 -13.65
C SER A 298 -2.93 -5.48 -13.74
N SER A 299 -2.47 -6.30 -14.68
CA SER A 299 -1.05 -6.50 -14.93
C SER A 299 -0.78 -6.51 -16.42
N ALA A 300 0.40 -6.06 -16.81
CA ALA A 300 0.93 -6.20 -18.17
C ALA A 300 2.04 -7.25 -18.15
N GLY A 301 2.08 -8.11 -19.16
CA GLY A 301 3.08 -9.17 -19.28
C GLY A 301 2.94 -9.92 -20.60
N SER A 302 3.88 -10.83 -20.88
CA SER A 302 3.86 -11.63 -22.11
C SER A 302 2.90 -12.82 -22.06
N GLY A 303 2.42 -13.21 -20.89
CA GLY A 303 1.46 -14.29 -20.70
C GLY A 303 0.01 -13.86 -20.93
N SER A 304 -0.80 -14.76 -21.49
CA SER A 304 -2.25 -14.54 -21.68
C SER A 304 -3.06 -14.54 -20.37
N SER A 305 -2.43 -14.83 -19.23
CA SER A 305 -3.06 -14.86 -17.91
C SER A 305 -3.08 -13.51 -17.19
N CYS A 306 -2.49 -12.47 -17.78
CA CYS A 306 -2.48 -11.10 -17.25
C CYS A 306 -3.83 -10.42 -17.53
N VAL A 307 -4.76 -10.53 -16.57
CA VAL A 307 -6.14 -10.03 -16.70
C VAL A 307 -6.44 -8.91 -15.70
N ALA A 308 -7.44 -8.09 -15.99
CA ALA A 308 -7.93 -7.10 -15.05
C ALA A 308 -9.04 -7.67 -14.16
N VAL A 309 -8.98 -7.39 -12.86
CA VAL A 309 -10.04 -7.67 -11.88
C VAL A 309 -10.50 -6.36 -11.31
N ARG A 310 -11.81 -6.11 -11.28
CA ARG A 310 -12.33 -4.82 -10.83
C ARG A 310 -13.67 -4.93 -10.12
N CYS A 311 -13.84 -4.13 -9.08
CA CYS A 311 -15.16 -3.72 -8.64
C CYS A 311 -15.63 -2.58 -9.55
N ASN A 312 -16.49 -2.88 -10.51
CA ASN A 312 -16.94 -1.90 -11.51
C ASN A 312 -18.07 -1.00 -10.98
N LYS A 313 -17.79 -0.27 -9.91
CA LYS A 313 -18.69 0.71 -9.28
C LYS A 313 -17.97 2.05 -9.15
N SER A 314 -18.72 3.15 -9.31
CA SER A 314 -18.20 4.49 -8.99
C SER A 314 -17.97 4.61 -7.49
N ALA A 315 -17.13 5.57 -7.09
CA ALA A 315 -16.90 5.88 -5.67
C ALA A 315 -18.23 6.18 -4.95
N SER A 316 -19.07 7.00 -5.58
CA SER A 316 -20.39 7.38 -5.05
C SER A 316 -21.37 6.21 -4.93
N ALA A 317 -21.30 5.24 -5.84
CA ALA A 317 -22.16 4.06 -5.79
C ALA A 317 -21.77 3.13 -4.64
N ILE A 318 -20.47 2.94 -4.40
CA ILE A 318 -19.99 2.19 -3.22
C ILE A 318 -20.31 2.93 -1.93
N GLU A 319 -20.06 4.24 -1.85
CA GLU A 319 -20.40 5.05 -0.67
C GLU A 319 -21.90 4.96 -0.34
N SER A 320 -22.77 5.03 -1.37
CA SER A 320 -24.22 4.86 -1.21
C SER A 320 -24.61 3.44 -0.78
N ALA A 321 -23.96 2.42 -1.34
CA ALA A 321 -24.20 1.03 -0.96
C ALA A 321 -23.75 0.75 0.48
N ILE A 322 -22.63 1.32 0.94
CA ILE A 322 -22.18 1.23 2.33
C ILE A 322 -23.20 1.90 3.26
N ALA A 323 -23.65 3.11 2.92
CA ALA A 323 -24.59 3.87 3.73
C ALA A 323 -25.96 3.17 3.87
N GLY A 324 -26.50 2.63 2.77
CA GLY A 324 -27.86 2.08 2.72
C GLY A 324 -27.97 0.56 2.85
N GLN A 325 -26.91 -0.18 2.53
CA GLN A 325 -26.98 -1.63 2.31
C GLN A 325 -25.87 -2.43 3.00
N CYS A 326 -24.95 -1.79 3.75
CA CYS A 326 -23.94 -2.53 4.50
C CYS A 326 -24.62 -3.51 5.48
N PRO A 327 -24.39 -4.84 5.35
CA PRO A 327 -25.04 -5.84 6.17
C PRO A 327 -24.80 -5.62 7.66
N ASP A 328 -25.82 -5.89 8.46
CA ASP A 328 -25.82 -5.68 9.92
C ASP A 328 -25.52 -4.22 10.35
N GLY A 329 -25.52 -3.28 9.39
CA GLY A 329 -25.15 -1.90 9.59
C GLY A 329 -23.71 -1.69 10.04
N LEU A 330 -22.78 -2.64 9.78
CA LEU A 330 -21.39 -2.62 10.25
C LEU A 330 -20.54 -1.53 9.57
N ARG A 331 -20.97 -0.28 9.72
CA ARG A 331 -20.36 0.91 9.15
C ARG A 331 -19.43 1.53 10.17
N TYR A 332 -18.17 1.67 9.81
CA TYR A 332 -17.14 2.25 10.67
C TYR A 332 -16.32 3.29 9.90
N SER A 333 -15.56 4.11 10.62
CA SER A 333 -14.67 5.09 10.04
C SER A 333 -13.25 4.55 9.99
N MET A 334 -12.67 4.43 8.79
CA MET A 334 -11.27 4.04 8.56
C MET A 334 -10.66 4.90 7.48
N GLY A 335 -9.37 5.22 7.59
CA GLY A 335 -8.63 6.03 6.62
C GLY A 335 -9.30 7.33 6.18
N GLY A 336 -10.15 7.94 7.02
CA GLY A 336 -10.88 9.18 6.71
C GLY A 336 -12.17 9.00 5.88
N GLY A 337 -12.70 7.79 5.77
CA GLY A 337 -13.98 7.50 5.11
C GLY A 337 -14.82 6.47 5.86
N THR A 338 -16.06 6.27 5.42
CA THR A 338 -16.93 5.22 5.95
C THR A 338 -16.70 3.93 5.16
N ILE A 339 -16.47 2.83 5.88
CA ILE A 339 -16.32 1.49 5.31
C ILE A 339 -17.48 0.59 5.71
N CYS A 340 -17.72 -0.48 4.96
CA CYS A 340 -18.50 -1.61 5.43
C CYS A 340 -17.55 -2.70 5.93
N LEU A 341 -17.57 -2.95 7.24
CA LEU A 341 -16.65 -3.86 7.92
C LEU A 341 -17.08 -5.32 7.71
N ALA A 342 -16.12 -6.18 7.36
CA ALA A 342 -16.39 -7.61 7.26
C ALA A 342 -16.68 -8.21 8.65
N PRO A 343 -17.57 -9.21 8.74
CA PRO A 343 -17.91 -9.84 10.01
C PRO A 343 -16.73 -10.61 10.61
N ARG A 344 -15.73 -11.01 9.81
CA ARG A 344 -14.43 -11.51 10.28
C ARG A 344 -13.77 -10.51 11.24
N SER A 345 -13.46 -9.33 10.72
CA SER A 345 -12.80 -8.25 11.46
C SER A 345 -13.64 -7.83 12.66
N PHE A 346 -14.94 -7.68 12.46
CA PHE A 346 -15.88 -7.33 13.53
C PHE A 346 -15.83 -8.34 14.70
N CYS A 347 -15.85 -9.65 14.41
CA CYS A 347 -15.92 -10.69 15.43
C CYS A 347 -14.56 -11.07 16.04
N LEU A 348 -13.44 -10.79 15.38
CA LEU A 348 -12.10 -11.12 15.89
C LEU A 348 -11.40 -9.93 16.55
N ASP A 349 -11.63 -8.71 16.08
CA ASP A 349 -10.96 -7.55 16.62
C ASP A 349 -11.62 -7.14 17.95
N GLY A 350 -10.78 -6.89 18.96
CA GLY A 350 -11.22 -6.42 20.27
C GLY A 350 -11.82 -5.00 20.24
N GLU A 351 -11.51 -4.23 19.19
CA GLU A 351 -12.02 -2.88 18.95
C GLU A 351 -13.55 -2.82 18.95
N TYR A 352 -14.21 -3.87 18.50
CA TYR A 352 -15.67 -3.94 18.36
C TYR A 352 -16.32 -4.84 19.42
N ALA A 353 -15.60 -5.18 20.49
CA ALA A 353 -16.09 -6.12 21.50
C ALA A 353 -17.32 -5.62 22.26
N SER A 354 -17.48 -4.30 22.40
CA SER A 354 -18.61 -3.66 23.08
C SER A 354 -19.81 -3.39 22.19
N ASP A 355 -19.73 -3.67 20.88
CA ASP A 355 -20.83 -3.41 19.96
C ASP A 355 -22.01 -4.37 20.25
N PRO A 356 -23.24 -3.87 20.48
CA PRO A 356 -24.37 -4.70 20.88
C PRO A 356 -24.78 -5.72 19.81
N ARG A 357 -24.43 -5.50 18.54
CA ARG A 357 -24.74 -6.43 17.43
C ARG A 357 -23.87 -7.67 17.43
N ARG A 358 -22.80 -7.69 18.24
CA ARG A 358 -21.82 -8.79 18.28
C ARG A 358 -22.46 -10.13 18.60
N GLY A 359 -23.43 -10.16 19.51
CA GLY A 359 -24.14 -11.38 19.88
C GLY A 359 -24.78 -12.07 18.67
N ASP A 360 -25.51 -11.32 17.86
CA ASP A 360 -26.24 -11.85 16.71
C ASP A 360 -25.32 -12.16 15.53
N VAL A 361 -24.40 -11.25 15.20
CA VAL A 361 -23.51 -11.40 14.04
C VAL A 361 -22.51 -12.54 14.26
N CYS A 362 -21.91 -12.61 15.44
CA CYS A 362 -20.80 -13.52 15.76
C CYS A 362 -21.24 -14.88 16.31
N THR A 363 -22.53 -15.21 16.25
CA THR A 363 -23.07 -16.55 16.53
C THR A 363 -23.93 -17.11 15.39
N ARG A 364 -24.17 -16.32 14.33
CA ARG A 364 -25.07 -16.62 13.22
C ARG A 364 -24.87 -17.98 12.55
N LEU A 365 -23.62 -18.44 12.45
CA LEU A 365 -23.26 -19.69 11.79
C LEU A 365 -23.13 -20.87 12.77
N ASP A 366 -23.25 -20.67 14.09
CA ASP A 366 -22.99 -21.70 15.09
C ASP A 366 -23.87 -22.95 14.89
N GLY A 367 -25.14 -22.74 14.52
CA GLY A 367 -26.05 -23.83 14.19
C GLY A 367 -25.62 -24.61 12.94
N GLU A 368 -25.16 -23.92 11.89
CA GLU A 368 -24.68 -24.56 10.66
C GLU A 368 -23.31 -25.24 10.86
N ILE A 369 -22.46 -24.70 11.74
CA ILE A 369 -21.20 -25.33 12.14
C ILE A 369 -21.49 -26.66 12.84
N ALA A 370 -22.41 -26.68 13.81
CA ALA A 370 -22.83 -27.90 14.49
C ALA A 370 -23.50 -28.90 13.52
N ARG A 371 -24.31 -28.39 12.57
CA ARG A 371 -24.93 -29.21 11.53
C ARG A 371 -23.91 -29.82 10.59
N CYS A 372 -22.89 -29.06 10.20
CA CYS A 372 -21.79 -29.54 9.36
C CYS A 372 -21.07 -30.71 10.04
N ALA A 373 -20.75 -30.57 11.34
CA ALA A 373 -20.09 -31.61 12.12
C ALA A 373 -20.93 -32.88 12.27
N SER A 374 -22.23 -32.73 12.56
CA SER A 374 -23.14 -33.86 12.71
C SER A 374 -23.44 -34.57 11.39
N LYS A 375 -23.56 -33.82 10.28
CA LYS A 375 -23.87 -34.38 8.96
C LYS A 375 -22.67 -35.07 8.32
N TYR A 376 -21.46 -34.57 8.56
CA TYR A 376 -20.23 -35.08 7.94
C TYR A 376 -19.16 -35.42 8.99
N PRO A 377 -19.43 -36.41 9.86
CA PRO A 377 -18.50 -36.81 10.90
C PRO A 377 -17.16 -37.25 10.30
N GLY A 378 -16.06 -36.75 10.85
CA GLY A 378 -14.71 -37.05 10.36
C GLY A 378 -14.27 -36.20 9.16
N GLN A 379 -15.16 -35.48 8.49
CA GLN A 379 -14.82 -34.57 7.39
C GLN A 379 -14.96 -33.11 7.79
N CYS A 380 -16.08 -32.73 8.40
CA CYS A 380 -16.28 -31.40 8.96
C CYS A 380 -16.06 -31.46 10.48
N ASN A 381 -14.86 -31.14 10.94
CA ASN A 381 -14.47 -31.30 12.34
C ASN A 381 -14.12 -29.95 13.00
N PRO A 382 -15.09 -29.04 13.16
CA PRO A 382 -14.84 -27.68 13.65
C PRO A 382 -14.28 -27.63 15.08
N GLY A 383 -14.43 -28.69 15.88
CA GLY A 383 -13.98 -28.70 17.27
C GLY A 383 -14.63 -27.58 18.07
N THR A 384 -13.82 -26.68 18.61
CA THR A 384 -14.29 -25.49 19.36
C THR A 384 -14.55 -24.27 18.47
N ALA A 385 -14.33 -24.36 17.16
CA ALA A 385 -14.55 -23.26 16.23
C ALA A 385 -15.99 -22.75 16.28
N LYS A 386 -16.14 -21.42 16.23
CA LYS A 386 -17.43 -20.72 16.21
C LYS A 386 -17.54 -19.88 14.94
N THR A 387 -18.66 -19.17 14.82
CA THR A 387 -18.94 -18.27 13.70
C THR A 387 -17.78 -17.34 13.36
N ALA A 388 -17.06 -16.79 14.35
CA ALA A 388 -15.89 -15.94 14.11
C ALA A 388 -14.77 -16.67 13.33
N GLN A 389 -14.47 -17.92 13.69
CA GLN A 389 -13.50 -18.75 12.98
C GLN A 389 -14.00 -19.15 11.59
N ALA A 390 -15.30 -19.38 11.42
CA ALA A 390 -15.89 -19.65 10.11
C ALA A 390 -15.82 -18.42 9.18
N TYR A 391 -16.13 -17.21 9.65
CA TYR A 391 -15.94 -15.99 8.84
C TYR A 391 -14.48 -15.75 8.49
N ALA A 392 -13.57 -16.09 9.39
CA ALA A 392 -12.14 -15.86 9.21
C ALA A 392 -11.39 -16.97 8.47
N CYS A 393 -12.04 -18.11 8.22
CA CYS A 393 -11.41 -19.35 7.82
C CYS A 393 -10.16 -19.69 8.66
N SER A 394 -10.30 -19.62 9.98
CA SER A 394 -9.16 -19.68 10.90
C SER A 394 -9.19 -20.92 11.80
N PRO A 395 -8.11 -21.18 12.58
CA PRO A 395 -8.01 -22.32 13.49
C PRO A 395 -9.19 -22.40 14.48
N PRO A 396 -9.51 -23.59 15.01
CA PRO A 396 -8.73 -24.82 14.93
C PRO A 396 -8.98 -25.74 13.72
N PHE A 397 -9.85 -25.36 12.77
CA PHE A 397 -10.25 -26.26 11.69
C PHE A 397 -10.36 -25.60 10.33
N PHE A 398 -10.91 -24.39 10.26
CA PHE A 398 -11.27 -23.80 8.97
C PHE A 398 -10.05 -23.32 8.18
N ASP A 399 -8.91 -23.11 8.84
CA ASP A 399 -7.59 -22.85 8.25
C ASP A 399 -7.04 -24.07 7.48
N MET A 400 -7.42 -25.28 7.87
CA MET A 400 -7.03 -26.52 7.20
C MET A 400 -8.07 -27.00 6.19
N SER A 401 -9.19 -26.29 6.05
CA SER A 401 -10.31 -26.71 5.21
C SER A 401 -11.02 -25.54 4.53
N ALA A 402 -10.49 -25.16 3.37
CA ALA A 402 -11.14 -24.24 2.43
C ALA A 402 -12.58 -24.66 2.07
N LYS A 403 -12.79 -25.97 1.89
CA LYS A 403 -14.09 -26.57 1.60
C LYS A 403 -15.18 -26.16 2.57
N TRP A 404 -15.01 -26.54 3.83
CA TRP A 404 -16.03 -26.29 4.84
C TRP A 404 -16.12 -24.82 5.23
N CYS A 405 -15.02 -24.06 5.17
CA CYS A 405 -15.11 -22.62 5.36
C CYS A 405 -16.00 -21.96 4.28
N ALA A 406 -15.75 -22.24 3.01
CA ALA A 406 -16.53 -21.70 1.90
C ALA A 406 -17.99 -22.15 1.95
N ALA A 407 -18.23 -23.43 2.25
CA ALA A 407 -19.58 -23.98 2.36
C ALA A 407 -20.40 -23.29 3.46
N LEU A 408 -19.80 -22.98 4.62
CA LEU A 408 -20.48 -22.24 5.69
C LEU A 408 -20.71 -20.78 5.32
N ASN A 409 -19.71 -20.10 4.76
CA ASN A 409 -19.85 -18.70 4.34
C ASN A 409 -20.92 -18.55 3.26
N ARG A 410 -21.09 -19.53 2.36
CA ARG A 410 -22.08 -19.51 1.26
C ARG A 410 -23.42 -20.15 1.61
N GLY A 411 -23.56 -20.76 2.79
CA GLY A 411 -24.75 -21.52 3.18
C GLY A 411 -24.96 -22.81 2.36
N THR A 412 -23.90 -23.39 1.80
CA THR A 412 -23.92 -24.56 0.91
C THR A 412 -23.34 -25.82 1.55
N VAL A 413 -23.44 -25.99 2.88
CA VAL A 413 -22.99 -27.21 3.60
C VAL A 413 -23.59 -28.50 3.02
N ASP A 414 -24.78 -28.45 2.41
CA ASP A 414 -25.40 -29.60 1.74
C ASP A 414 -24.82 -29.92 0.36
N MET A 415 -23.99 -29.03 -0.18
CA MET A 415 -23.34 -29.13 -1.48
C MET A 415 -22.02 -28.36 -1.50
N PRO A 416 -21.05 -28.75 -0.65
CA PRO A 416 -19.87 -27.94 -0.34
C PRO A 416 -18.93 -27.75 -1.55
N ASP A 417 -19.00 -28.64 -2.55
CA ASP A 417 -18.16 -28.62 -3.75
C ASP A 417 -18.89 -28.05 -4.98
N SER A 418 -20.11 -27.52 -4.81
CA SER A 418 -20.91 -27.02 -5.93
C SER A 418 -20.21 -25.86 -6.65
N THR A 419 -20.11 -25.94 -7.97
CA THR A 419 -19.70 -24.83 -8.84
C THR A 419 -20.88 -23.99 -9.36
N ASP A 420 -22.10 -24.38 -9.03
CA ASP A 420 -23.32 -23.64 -9.37
C ASP A 420 -23.51 -22.45 -8.42
N VAL A 421 -23.01 -21.29 -8.87
CA VAL A 421 -23.00 -20.02 -8.13
C VAL A 421 -24.43 -19.54 -7.83
N SER A 422 -25.45 -19.95 -8.61
CA SER A 422 -26.84 -19.54 -8.40
C SER A 422 -27.43 -20.04 -7.06
N LYS A 423 -26.79 -21.05 -6.46
CA LYS A 423 -27.18 -21.63 -5.18
C LYS A 423 -26.48 -20.98 -4.00
N TYR A 424 -25.42 -20.22 -4.24
CA TYR A 424 -24.69 -19.57 -3.16
C TYR A 424 -25.61 -18.53 -2.51
N TYR A 425 -25.70 -18.56 -1.18
CA TYR A 425 -26.56 -17.67 -0.40
C TYR A 425 -28.07 -17.79 -0.71
N ASN A 426 -28.49 -18.90 -1.33
CA ASN A 426 -29.85 -19.13 -1.81
C ASN A 426 -30.38 -20.54 -1.44
N THR A 427 -29.90 -21.09 -0.32
CA THR A 427 -30.29 -22.44 0.16
C THR A 427 -31.31 -22.40 1.30
N GLY A 428 -31.68 -21.20 1.77
CA GLY A 428 -32.46 -21.01 3.00
C GLY A 428 -31.68 -21.28 4.30
N LYS A 429 -30.37 -21.57 4.22
CA LYS A 429 -29.48 -21.72 5.39
C LYS A 429 -28.85 -20.39 5.79
N PRO A 430 -28.43 -20.21 7.06
CA PRO A 430 -27.55 -19.11 7.45
C PRO A 430 -26.28 -19.05 6.60
N TYR A 431 -25.81 -17.84 6.31
CA TYR A 431 -24.62 -17.57 5.50
C TYR A 431 -23.97 -16.23 5.87
N ASN A 432 -22.81 -15.95 5.29
CA ASN A 432 -22.11 -14.67 5.40
C ASN A 432 -22.79 -13.61 4.54
N GLN A 433 -23.64 -12.79 5.16
CA GLN A 433 -24.39 -11.73 4.49
C GLN A 433 -23.48 -10.68 3.84
N TYR A 434 -22.34 -10.39 4.46
CA TYR A 434 -21.34 -9.47 3.92
C TYR A 434 -20.74 -9.99 2.62
N ALA A 435 -20.29 -11.25 2.56
CA ALA A 435 -19.74 -11.82 1.33
C ALA A 435 -20.75 -11.80 0.18
N LYS A 436 -22.03 -12.17 0.45
CA LYS A 436 -23.11 -12.03 -0.54
C LYS A 436 -23.22 -10.59 -1.05
N TRP A 437 -23.24 -9.62 -0.15
CA TRP A 437 -23.33 -8.21 -0.50
C TRP A 437 -22.13 -7.76 -1.33
N VAL A 438 -20.91 -8.14 -0.96
CA VAL A 438 -19.70 -7.88 -1.75
C VAL A 438 -19.85 -8.40 -3.18
N HIS A 439 -20.30 -9.65 -3.36
CA HIS A 439 -20.52 -10.21 -4.71
C HIS A 439 -21.61 -9.48 -5.50
N GLN A 440 -22.65 -8.98 -4.83
CA GLN A 440 -23.69 -8.17 -5.47
C GLN A 440 -23.16 -6.80 -5.91
N GLN A 441 -22.23 -6.20 -5.16
CA GLN A 441 -21.64 -4.91 -5.51
C GLN A 441 -20.53 -5.03 -6.55
N CYS A 442 -19.65 -6.03 -6.41
CA CYS A 442 -18.37 -6.08 -7.10
C CYS A 442 -18.14 -7.34 -7.94
N GLY A 443 -19.07 -8.30 -7.92
CA GLY A 443 -18.95 -9.55 -8.68
C GLY A 443 -18.00 -10.58 -8.04
N ALA A 444 -17.25 -11.31 -8.86
CA ALA A 444 -16.31 -12.34 -8.39
C ALA A 444 -15.01 -11.71 -7.86
N VAL A 445 -14.99 -11.46 -6.55
CA VAL A 445 -13.87 -10.92 -5.77
C VAL A 445 -13.86 -11.62 -4.40
N TYR A 446 -12.76 -11.55 -3.65
CA TYR A 446 -12.68 -12.14 -2.32
C TYR A 446 -13.55 -11.37 -1.30
N GLY A 447 -14.70 -11.93 -0.90
CA GLY A 447 -15.51 -11.44 0.23
C GLY A 447 -15.18 -12.12 1.57
N PHE A 448 -14.45 -13.24 1.55
CA PHE A 448 -13.93 -13.96 2.72
C PHE A 448 -12.72 -14.83 2.32
N ALA A 449 -11.88 -15.28 3.25
CA ALA A 449 -10.54 -15.80 2.94
C ALA A 449 -10.44 -17.00 1.95
N TYR A 450 -11.46 -17.85 1.85
CA TYR A 450 -11.50 -18.99 0.92
C TYR A 450 -12.61 -18.88 -0.14
N ASP A 451 -12.85 -17.66 -0.63
CA ASP A 451 -13.80 -17.42 -1.73
C ASP A 451 -13.35 -18.06 -3.07
N ASP A 452 -12.11 -18.53 -3.14
CA ASP A 452 -11.57 -19.28 -4.26
C ASP A 452 -12.01 -20.73 -4.26
N TYR A 453 -12.58 -21.25 -3.18
CA TYR A 453 -13.00 -22.66 -3.14
C TYR A 453 -14.44 -22.86 -3.62
N PRO A 454 -14.76 -23.86 -4.48
CA PRO A 454 -13.81 -24.57 -5.31
C PRO A 454 -13.32 -23.66 -6.43
N MET A 455 -12.05 -23.78 -6.84
CA MET A 455 -11.44 -22.86 -7.83
C MET A 455 -12.24 -22.80 -9.14
N ALA A 456 -12.86 -23.92 -9.52
CA ALA A 456 -13.71 -24.02 -10.70
C ALA A 456 -14.99 -23.16 -10.64
N ALA A 457 -15.40 -22.67 -9.46
CA ALA A 457 -16.51 -21.71 -9.32
C ALA A 457 -16.10 -20.27 -9.65
N ASN A 458 -14.80 -19.98 -9.73
CA ASN A 458 -14.24 -18.70 -10.15
C ASN A 458 -14.82 -17.46 -9.42
N GLN A 459 -14.90 -17.52 -8.08
CA GLN A 459 -15.50 -16.44 -7.26
C GLN A 459 -14.49 -15.51 -6.58
N ALA A 460 -13.25 -15.93 -6.34
CA ALA A 460 -12.25 -15.14 -5.62
C ALA A 460 -11.55 -14.05 -6.43
N GLY A 461 -11.51 -14.17 -7.75
CA GLY A 461 -10.73 -13.25 -8.58
C GLY A 461 -9.22 -13.25 -8.25
N PHE A 462 -8.65 -14.41 -7.90
CA PHE A 462 -7.19 -14.60 -7.80
C PHE A 462 -6.60 -14.92 -9.17
N PHE A 463 -5.52 -14.23 -9.54
CA PHE A 463 -4.86 -14.40 -10.82
C PHE A 463 -3.34 -14.43 -10.68
N THR A 464 -2.71 -15.10 -11.63
CA THR A 464 -1.26 -15.11 -11.77
C THR A 464 -0.90 -14.70 -13.20
N CYS A 465 -0.30 -13.53 -13.34
CA CYS A 465 0.25 -13.06 -14.61
C CYS A 465 1.67 -13.60 -14.80
N THR A 466 1.85 -14.43 -15.82
CA THR A 466 3.15 -15.00 -16.19
C THR A 466 3.88 -14.06 -17.15
N GLY A 467 5.19 -13.89 -16.96
CA GLY A 467 5.96 -12.89 -17.71
C GLY A 467 5.55 -11.46 -17.38
N GLY A 468 5.11 -11.22 -16.14
CA GLY A 468 4.68 -9.90 -15.69
C GLY A 468 5.79 -8.86 -15.81
N GLN A 469 5.45 -7.71 -16.35
CA GLN A 469 6.34 -6.58 -16.55
C GLN A 469 5.89 -5.37 -15.73
N GLN A 470 4.62 -5.30 -15.36
CA GLN A 470 4.04 -4.21 -14.59
C GLN A 470 2.75 -4.67 -13.91
N MET A 471 2.46 -4.09 -12.75
CA MET A 471 1.16 -4.16 -12.08
C MET A 471 0.55 -2.77 -11.99
N ASN A 472 -0.77 -2.68 -12.14
CA ASN A 472 -1.54 -1.46 -11.96
C ASN A 472 -2.56 -1.68 -10.84
N VAL A 473 -2.61 -0.75 -9.89
CA VAL A 473 -3.64 -0.64 -8.86
C VAL A 473 -4.38 0.66 -9.11
N THR A 474 -5.68 0.58 -9.41
CA THR A 474 -6.52 1.77 -9.61
C THR A 474 -7.60 1.83 -8.53
N PHE A 475 -7.59 2.89 -7.73
CA PHE A 475 -8.69 3.21 -6.82
C PHE A 475 -9.78 3.99 -7.58
N CYS A 476 -11.03 3.62 -7.35
CA CYS A 476 -12.24 4.12 -8.02
C CYS A 476 -12.17 4.02 -9.56
N PRO A 477 -12.01 2.81 -10.14
CA PRO A 477 -11.79 2.65 -11.58
C PRO A 477 -12.87 3.26 -12.49
N ALA A 478 -14.11 3.35 -12.00
CA ALA A 478 -15.26 3.94 -12.69
C ALA A 478 -15.54 5.42 -12.34
N GLY A 479 -14.63 6.09 -11.62
CA GLY A 479 -14.78 7.48 -11.15
C GLY A 479 -15.32 7.58 -9.74
#